data_AF-A0A418AF01-F1
#
_entry.id   AF-A0A418AF01-F1
#
_cell.length_a   1.000
_cell.length_b   1.000
_cell.length_c   1.000
_cell.angle_alpha   90.00
_cell.angle_beta   90.00
_cell.angle_gamma   90.00
#
_symmetry.space_group_name_H-M   'P 1'
#
loop_
_entity.id
_entity.type
_entity.pdbx_description
1 polymer ?
#
loop_
_entity_poly.entity_id
_entity_poly.type
_entity_poly.pdbx_seq_one_letter_code
_entity_poly.pdbx_strand_id
1 'polypeptide(L)'
;MDCHTLHNASLDVDDVLDPATIGSALFILQVSRCDIPNGISNTSLARQPGLFAITLQFTKMHSWPGTLPPTTASIVLRQCAFSTIPAILEKVLPATMRILIVESTPLASLPLQISRLWHPLASLQLINTSLRELPMAITSLANLNSLSLFNNRIQHVPVAWQSQLNALPNFRSLNLAANDLTELPTMLRTDIDVDLSLNPIGSLPQGLDLNRLLKLKLSHTSYCNETYPSPPSICAASACAHACQFSMVGDRNCDVGCFNAACDFDGTDCKEYGLEPP
;
A
#
# COMPACT_ATOMS: atom_id res chain seq x y z
N MET A 1 19.93 4.04 4.55
CA MET A 1 20.28 4.75 5.78
C MET A 1 19.30 4.35 6.86
N ASP A 2 19.82 4.05 8.05
CA ASP A 2 19.02 3.85 9.25
C ASP A 2 19.64 4.64 10.41
N CYS A 3 18.96 5.66 10.91
CA CYS A 3 19.54 6.57 11.90
C CYS A 3 19.64 5.94 13.30
N HIS A 4 18.88 4.88 13.58
CA HIS A 4 18.96 4.16 14.85
C HIS A 4 20.22 3.29 14.90
N THR A 5 20.50 2.51 13.85
CA THR A 5 21.69 1.64 13.80
C THR A 5 22.99 2.42 13.66
N LEU A 6 22.93 3.62 13.08
CA LEU A 6 24.08 4.53 13.01
C LEU A 6 24.41 5.20 14.35
N HIS A 7 23.65 4.92 15.43
CA HIS A 7 23.80 5.51 16.76
C HIS A 7 23.90 7.04 16.76
N ASN A 8 23.31 7.69 15.75
CA ASN A 8 23.45 9.11 15.54
C ASN A 8 22.06 9.71 15.29
N ALA A 9 21.36 9.99 16.39
CA ALA A 9 20.06 10.66 16.36
C ALA A 9 20.15 12.10 15.80
N SER A 10 21.36 12.66 15.70
CA SER A 10 21.64 13.96 15.07
C SER A 10 22.10 13.85 13.61
N LEU A 11 22.10 12.66 13.02
CA LEU A 11 22.46 12.51 11.61
C LEU A 11 21.39 13.16 10.74
N ASP A 12 21.74 14.30 10.15
CA ASP A 12 20.87 14.96 9.19
C ASP A 12 20.89 14.18 7.87
N VAL A 13 19.72 13.72 7.44
CA VAL A 13 19.54 13.02 6.16
C VAL A 13 19.98 13.92 5.00
N ASP A 14 19.73 15.22 5.10
CA ASP A 14 20.03 16.19 4.05
C ASP A 14 21.55 16.38 3.86
N ASP A 15 22.35 16.32 4.92
CA ASP A 15 23.81 16.40 4.86
C ASP A 15 24.42 15.16 4.19
N VAL A 16 23.86 13.97 4.45
CA VAL A 16 24.34 12.73 3.83
C VAL A 16 23.96 12.67 2.35
N LEU A 17 22.85 13.30 1.96
CA LEU A 17 22.44 13.40 0.55
C LEU A 17 23.26 14.40 -0.27
N ASP A 18 24.18 15.14 0.36
CA ASP A 18 25.06 16.05 -0.37
C ASP A 18 25.89 15.27 -1.41
N PRO A 19 25.88 15.70 -2.69
CA PRO A 19 26.70 15.07 -3.72
C PRO A 19 28.20 15.05 -3.42
N ALA A 20 28.71 15.96 -2.57
CA ALA A 20 30.10 15.90 -2.10
C ALA A 20 30.37 14.66 -1.22
N THR A 21 29.34 14.14 -0.55
CA THR A 21 29.43 12.99 0.35
C THR A 21 29.23 11.67 -0.38
N ILE A 22 28.21 11.58 -1.24
CA ILE A 22 27.77 10.31 -1.86
C ILE A 22 27.78 10.31 -3.40
N GLY A 23 28.19 11.40 -4.01
CA GLY A 23 28.09 11.61 -5.46
C GLY A 23 26.68 12.00 -5.92
N SER A 24 26.53 12.21 -7.23
CA SER A 24 25.27 12.64 -7.87
C SER A 24 24.52 11.50 -8.59
N ALA A 25 24.99 10.27 -8.45
CA ALA A 25 24.46 9.08 -9.12
C ALA A 25 23.53 8.25 -8.21
N LEU A 26 22.98 8.85 -7.14
CA LEU A 26 22.10 8.15 -6.23
C LEU A 26 20.81 7.74 -6.96
N PHE A 27 20.56 6.42 -7.04
CA PHE A 27 19.42 5.85 -7.76
C PHE A 27 18.29 5.43 -6.82
N ILE A 28 18.62 4.87 -5.66
CA ILE A 28 17.65 4.40 -4.65
C ILE A 28 18.01 5.03 -3.32
N LEU A 29 17.02 5.62 -2.66
CA LEU A 29 17.13 6.18 -1.33
C LEU A 29 16.19 5.47 -0.37
N GLN A 30 16.76 4.82 0.64
CA GLN A 30 16.00 4.26 1.76
C GLN A 30 16.40 4.97 3.05
N VAL A 31 15.43 5.58 3.72
CA VAL A 31 15.59 6.29 4.99
C VAL A 31 14.68 5.63 6.01
N SER A 32 15.27 5.12 7.08
CA SER A 32 14.56 4.38 8.13
C SER A 32 14.88 4.97 9.50
N ARG A 33 13.87 5.11 10.36
CA ARG A 33 14.06 5.50 11.77
C ARG A 33 14.85 6.81 11.97
N CYS A 34 14.68 7.75 11.04
CA CYS A 34 15.28 9.08 11.09
C CYS A 34 14.24 10.13 11.48
N ASP A 35 14.64 11.13 12.26
CA ASP A 35 13.76 12.24 12.67
C ASP A 35 13.68 13.30 11.57
N ILE A 36 12.90 13.00 10.53
CA ILE A 36 12.63 13.91 9.40
C ILE A 36 11.17 14.41 9.43
N PRO A 37 10.78 15.24 10.41
CA PRO A 37 9.38 15.66 10.61
C PRO A 37 8.76 16.34 9.38
N ASN A 38 9.59 17.01 8.58
CA ASN A 38 9.20 17.70 7.36
C ASN A 38 9.68 16.99 6.07
N GLY A 39 10.03 15.72 6.18
CA GLY A 39 10.59 14.92 5.10
C GLY A 39 11.99 15.39 4.69
N ILE A 40 12.44 14.93 3.52
CA ILE A 40 13.73 15.30 2.94
C ILE A 40 13.60 16.68 2.27
N SER A 41 14.57 17.57 2.49
CA SER A 41 14.51 18.92 1.94
C SER A 41 14.46 18.95 0.41
N ASN A 42 13.74 19.94 -0.13
CA ASN A 42 13.67 20.18 -1.57
C ASN A 42 15.05 20.46 -2.19
N THR A 43 15.96 21.07 -1.43
CA THR A 43 17.35 21.33 -1.85
C THR A 43 18.14 20.04 -2.04
N SER A 44 18.03 19.07 -1.15
CA SER A 44 18.74 17.80 -1.27
C SER A 44 18.16 16.93 -2.40
N LEU A 45 16.83 16.89 -2.53
CA LEU A 45 16.18 16.20 -3.65
C LEU A 45 16.60 16.79 -5.01
N ALA A 46 16.67 18.12 -5.12
CA ALA A 46 17.09 18.80 -6.35
C ALA A 46 18.56 18.51 -6.73
N ARG A 47 19.42 18.23 -5.74
CA ARG A 47 20.83 17.86 -5.95
C ARG A 47 21.02 16.40 -6.36
N GLN A 48 19.95 15.59 -6.32
CA GLN A 48 19.96 14.18 -6.71
C GLN A 48 18.95 13.91 -7.84
N PRO A 49 19.14 14.47 -9.05
CA PRO A 49 18.17 14.40 -10.14
C PRO A 49 17.99 12.98 -10.72
N GLY A 50 18.88 12.03 -10.39
CA GLY A 50 18.82 10.63 -10.81
C GLY A 50 18.00 9.70 -9.90
N LEU A 51 17.39 10.24 -8.83
CA LEU A 51 16.64 9.45 -7.86
C LEU A 51 15.40 8.78 -8.47
N PHE A 52 15.47 7.46 -8.58
CA PHE A 52 14.42 6.60 -9.12
C PHE A 52 13.44 6.11 -8.05
N ALA A 53 13.93 5.72 -6.87
CA ALA A 53 13.08 5.23 -5.79
C ALA A 53 13.40 5.89 -4.45
N ILE A 54 12.37 6.27 -3.70
CA ILE A 54 12.49 6.82 -2.35
C ILE A 54 11.58 6.03 -1.41
N THR A 55 12.17 5.42 -0.39
CA THR A 55 11.48 4.72 0.69
C THR A 55 11.74 5.46 2.00
N LEU A 56 10.68 5.95 2.63
CA LEU A 56 10.71 6.54 3.97
C LEU A 56 9.91 5.63 4.90
N GLN A 57 10.55 5.12 5.95
CA GLN A 57 9.91 4.19 6.87
C GLN A 57 10.22 4.47 8.34
N PHE A 58 9.23 4.27 9.22
CA PHE A 58 9.35 4.51 10.66
C PHE A 58 9.87 5.93 10.97
N THR A 59 9.30 6.94 10.33
CA THR A 59 9.73 8.34 10.48
C THR A 59 8.66 9.15 11.21
N LYS A 60 9.06 10.23 11.87
CA LYS A 60 8.11 11.21 12.45
C LYS A 60 7.59 12.22 11.42
N MET A 61 7.71 11.90 10.13
CA MET A 61 7.32 12.77 9.04
C MET A 61 5.81 13.00 9.05
N HIS A 62 5.40 14.23 9.32
CA HIS A 62 3.99 14.65 9.30
C HIS A 62 3.72 15.67 8.19
N SER A 63 4.76 16.29 7.62
CA SER A 63 4.68 17.09 6.42
C SER A 63 5.81 16.73 5.46
N TRP A 64 5.64 16.97 4.16
CA TRP A 64 6.72 16.83 3.18
C TRP A 64 6.48 17.83 2.04
N PRO A 65 7.03 19.05 2.13
CA PRO A 65 6.94 20.04 1.07
C PRO A 65 7.99 19.79 -0.02
N GLY A 66 7.85 20.49 -1.14
CA GLY A 66 8.80 20.41 -2.26
C GLY A 66 8.25 19.68 -3.47
N THR A 67 9.14 19.24 -4.36
CA THR A 67 8.78 18.57 -5.61
C THR A 67 9.68 17.36 -5.79
N LEU A 68 9.12 16.24 -6.25
CA LEU A 68 9.90 15.04 -6.54
C LEU A 68 10.88 15.27 -7.71
N PRO A 69 12.06 14.62 -7.69
CA PRO A 69 12.94 14.56 -8.85
C PRO A 69 12.19 14.04 -10.10
N PRO A 70 12.46 14.56 -11.31
CA PRO A 70 11.74 14.15 -12.54
C PRO A 70 11.90 12.67 -12.91
N THR A 71 12.91 11.98 -12.38
CA THR A 71 13.21 10.57 -12.63
C THR A 71 12.52 9.62 -11.65
N THR A 72 11.87 10.15 -10.61
CA THR A 72 11.26 9.35 -9.54
C THR A 72 10.12 8.49 -10.07
N ALA A 73 10.30 7.18 -9.96
CA ALA A 73 9.37 6.16 -10.42
C ALA A 73 8.62 5.46 -9.26
N SER A 74 9.20 5.45 -8.06
CA SER A 74 8.65 4.73 -6.91
C SER A 74 8.77 5.55 -5.63
N ILE A 75 7.65 5.68 -4.91
CA ILE A 75 7.60 6.24 -3.56
C ILE A 75 6.96 5.21 -2.64
N VAL A 76 7.63 4.92 -1.54
CA VAL A 76 7.14 4.04 -0.48
C VAL A 76 7.20 4.78 0.85
N LEU A 77 6.04 4.98 1.48
CA LEU A 77 5.89 5.65 2.77
C LEU A 77 5.25 4.67 3.76
N ARG A 78 6.01 4.22 4.77
CA ARG A 78 5.55 3.23 5.76
C ARG A 78 5.67 3.79 7.16
N GLN A 79 4.62 3.67 7.96
CA GLN A 79 4.66 4.06 9.38
C GLN A 79 5.24 5.47 9.57
N CYS A 80 4.67 6.41 8.83
CA CYS A 80 4.97 7.83 8.95
C CYS A 80 3.88 8.50 9.81
N ALA A 81 4.11 9.75 10.21
CA ALA A 81 3.24 10.46 11.17
C ALA A 81 2.23 11.43 10.50
N PHE A 82 2.06 11.41 9.18
CA PHE A 82 1.11 12.29 8.49
C PHE A 82 -0.31 11.74 8.56
N SER A 83 -1.31 12.60 8.72
CA SER A 83 -2.73 12.21 8.67
C SER A 83 -3.44 12.62 7.38
N THR A 84 -2.73 13.34 6.52
CA THR A 84 -3.18 13.81 5.20
C THR A 84 -2.05 13.59 4.21
N ILE A 85 -2.38 13.46 2.92
CA ILE A 85 -1.36 13.30 1.89
C ILE A 85 -0.39 14.50 1.93
N PRO A 86 0.94 14.28 2.02
CA PRO A 86 1.90 15.37 2.06
C PRO A 86 1.93 16.20 0.77
N ALA A 87 2.21 17.51 0.89
CA ALA A 87 2.14 18.48 -0.20
C ALA A 87 2.98 18.11 -1.45
N ILE A 88 4.09 17.38 -1.29
CA ILE A 88 4.90 16.89 -2.41
C ILE A 88 4.13 15.90 -3.32
N LEU A 89 3.18 15.15 -2.76
CA LEU A 89 2.31 14.21 -3.47
C LEU A 89 0.96 14.84 -3.87
N GLU A 90 0.68 16.07 -3.41
CA GLU A 90 -0.46 16.89 -3.84
C GLU A 90 -0.15 17.74 -5.08
N LYS A 91 0.96 17.44 -5.75
CA LYS A 91 1.37 18.01 -7.03
C LYS A 91 1.24 16.97 -8.13
N VAL A 92 1.32 17.43 -9.39
CA VAL A 92 1.39 16.52 -10.53
C VAL A 92 2.67 15.69 -10.40
N LEU A 93 2.51 14.37 -10.28
CA LEU A 93 3.65 13.46 -10.15
C LEU A 93 4.46 13.41 -11.46
N PRO A 94 5.78 13.14 -11.38
CA PRO A 94 6.62 12.97 -12.55
C PRO A 94 6.06 11.94 -13.54
N ALA A 95 6.26 12.15 -14.84
CA ALA A 95 5.78 11.21 -15.87
C ALA A 95 6.40 9.80 -15.76
N THR A 96 7.51 9.68 -15.05
CA THR A 96 8.22 8.43 -14.70
C THR A 96 7.58 7.68 -13.54
N MET A 97 6.76 8.35 -12.72
CA MET A 97 6.13 7.78 -11.52
C MET A 97 5.23 6.61 -11.89
N ARG A 98 5.39 5.47 -11.21
CA ARG A 98 4.62 4.24 -11.46
C ARG A 98 4.04 3.64 -10.18
N ILE A 99 4.76 3.72 -9.07
CA ILE A 99 4.42 3.02 -7.84
C ILE A 99 4.30 4.04 -6.71
N LEU A 100 3.14 4.04 -6.06
CA LEU A 100 2.92 4.76 -4.80
C LEU A 100 2.39 3.77 -3.76
N ILE A 101 3.16 3.58 -2.69
CA ILE A 101 2.78 2.79 -1.52
C ILE A 101 2.70 3.72 -0.32
N VAL A 102 1.54 3.77 0.32
CA VAL A 102 1.32 4.43 1.61
C VAL A 102 0.78 3.39 2.57
N GLU A 103 1.47 3.19 3.68
CA GLU A 103 1.17 2.11 4.61
C GLU A 103 1.19 2.53 6.07
N SER A 104 0.26 1.96 6.84
CA SER A 104 0.21 2.05 8.30
C SER A 104 0.28 3.50 8.78
N THR A 105 -0.53 4.34 8.12
CA THR A 105 -0.59 5.78 8.32
C THR A 105 -2.06 6.20 8.21
N PRO A 106 -2.71 6.68 9.29
CA PRO A 106 -4.15 6.94 9.29
C PRO A 106 -4.48 8.17 8.43
N LEU A 107 -5.04 7.94 7.24
CA LEU A 107 -5.43 9.01 6.33
C LEU A 107 -6.85 9.48 6.65
N ALA A 108 -7.02 10.78 6.88
CA ALA A 108 -8.34 11.38 7.05
C ALA A 108 -9.16 11.33 5.74
N SER A 109 -8.49 11.62 4.62
CA SER A 109 -9.09 11.62 3.28
C SER A 109 -7.98 11.60 2.22
N LEU A 110 -8.33 11.22 1.00
CA LEU A 110 -7.46 11.42 -0.16
C LEU A 110 -7.79 12.74 -0.88
N PRO A 111 -6.84 13.31 -1.67
CA PRO A 111 -7.08 14.53 -2.43
C PRO A 111 -8.21 14.37 -3.45
N LEU A 112 -9.08 15.37 -3.57
CA LEU A 112 -10.18 15.36 -4.56
C LEU A 112 -9.69 15.24 -6.02
N GLN A 113 -8.44 15.63 -6.28
CA GLN A 113 -7.85 15.72 -7.61
C GLN A 113 -6.90 14.55 -7.94
N ILE A 114 -7.01 13.40 -7.26
CA ILE A 114 -6.17 12.21 -7.50
C ILE A 114 -6.01 11.90 -8.99
N SER A 115 -7.10 11.96 -9.76
CA SER A 115 -7.09 11.64 -11.19
C SER A 115 -6.11 12.50 -11.99
N ARG A 116 -5.94 13.78 -11.61
CA ARG A 116 -4.99 14.71 -12.22
C ARG A 116 -3.58 14.53 -11.65
N LEU A 117 -3.49 14.46 -10.32
CA LEU A 117 -2.21 14.48 -9.61
C LEU A 117 -1.44 13.18 -9.82
N TRP A 118 -2.14 12.05 -9.84
CA TRP A 118 -1.56 10.69 -9.83
C TRP A 118 -1.77 9.93 -11.15
N HIS A 119 -2.09 10.63 -12.24
CA HIS A 119 -2.34 10.06 -13.56
C HIS A 119 -1.24 9.10 -14.13
N PRO A 120 0.06 9.21 -13.80
CA PRO A 120 1.06 8.29 -14.36
C PRO A 120 1.14 6.96 -13.60
N LEU A 121 0.48 6.82 -12.44
CA LEU A 121 0.58 5.63 -11.61
C LEU A 121 0.07 4.37 -12.32
N ALA A 122 0.85 3.30 -12.19
CA ALA A 122 0.48 1.95 -12.58
C ALA A 122 0.05 1.14 -11.35
N SER A 123 0.73 1.27 -10.20
CA SER A 123 0.36 0.60 -8.96
C SER A 123 0.14 1.61 -7.84
N LEU A 124 -1.01 1.49 -7.17
CA LEU A 124 -1.36 2.27 -5.99
C LEU A 124 -1.69 1.33 -4.84
N GLN A 125 -1.00 1.48 -3.72
CA GLN A 125 -1.26 0.72 -2.50
C GLN A 125 -1.49 1.67 -1.34
N LEU A 126 -2.67 1.59 -0.74
CA LEU A 126 -3.07 2.35 0.44
C LEU A 126 -3.43 1.33 1.53
N ILE A 127 -2.42 0.86 2.24
CA ILE A 127 -2.52 -0.29 3.15
C ILE A 127 -2.65 0.20 4.59
N ASN A 128 -3.65 -0.29 5.33
CA ASN A 128 -3.81 0.12 6.74
C ASN A 128 -3.86 1.65 6.91
N THR A 129 -4.69 2.30 6.07
CA THR A 129 -4.84 3.77 6.05
C THR A 129 -6.17 4.26 6.63
N SER A 130 -6.98 3.36 7.19
CA SER A 130 -8.29 3.65 7.79
C SER A 130 -9.38 4.17 6.83
N LEU A 131 -9.24 3.92 5.52
CA LEU A 131 -10.24 4.30 4.52
C LEU A 131 -11.56 3.56 4.76
N ARG A 132 -12.69 4.29 4.70
CA ARG A 132 -14.04 3.72 4.86
C ARG A 132 -14.81 3.59 3.54
N GLU A 133 -14.41 4.36 2.55
CA GLU A 133 -15.08 4.44 1.26
C GLU A 133 -14.07 4.32 0.12
N LEU A 134 -14.55 3.83 -1.02
CA LEU A 134 -13.78 3.79 -2.26
C LEU A 134 -13.81 5.16 -2.95
N PRO A 135 -12.66 5.84 -3.09
CA PRO A 135 -12.62 7.13 -3.76
C PRO A 135 -12.84 6.92 -5.27
N MET A 136 -13.92 7.51 -5.80
CA MET A 136 -14.27 7.43 -7.22
C MET A 136 -13.14 7.94 -8.13
N ALA A 137 -12.31 8.87 -7.68
CA ALA A 137 -11.20 9.41 -8.49
C ALA A 137 -10.13 8.36 -8.87
N ILE A 138 -10.00 7.25 -8.13
CA ILE A 138 -9.03 6.19 -8.46
C ILE A 138 -9.40 5.48 -9.77
N THR A 139 -10.68 5.33 -10.09
CA THR A 139 -11.14 4.68 -11.34
C THR A 139 -10.88 5.53 -12.59
N SER A 140 -10.38 6.76 -12.41
CA SER A 140 -9.95 7.65 -13.50
C SER A 140 -8.46 7.54 -13.82
N LEU A 141 -7.70 6.73 -13.08
CA LEU A 141 -6.28 6.50 -13.31
C LEU A 141 -6.08 5.52 -14.48
N ALA A 142 -6.07 6.03 -15.71
CA ALA A 142 -6.07 5.22 -16.95
C ALA A 142 -4.88 4.23 -17.08
N ASN A 143 -3.76 4.52 -16.42
CA ASN A 143 -2.57 3.67 -16.41
C ASN A 143 -2.56 2.63 -15.30
N LEU A 144 -3.52 2.67 -14.37
CA LEU A 144 -3.55 1.80 -13.20
C LEU A 144 -3.75 0.34 -13.61
N ASN A 145 -2.81 -0.50 -13.20
CA ASN A 145 -2.81 -1.95 -13.39
C ASN A 145 -3.13 -2.71 -12.09
N SER A 146 -2.81 -2.13 -10.94
CA SER A 146 -2.90 -2.78 -9.63
C SER A 146 -3.34 -1.78 -8.57
N LEU A 147 -4.35 -2.15 -7.81
CA LEU A 147 -4.85 -1.40 -6.66
C LEU A 147 -4.90 -2.32 -5.43
N SER A 148 -4.20 -1.92 -4.37
CA SER A 148 -4.34 -2.54 -3.05
C SER A 148 -4.92 -1.54 -2.06
N LEU A 149 -6.03 -1.91 -1.44
CA LEU A 149 -6.64 -1.25 -0.29
C LEU A 149 -6.73 -2.23 0.89
N PHE A 150 -5.72 -3.10 1.00
CA PHE A 150 -5.62 -4.10 2.06
C PHE A 150 -5.69 -3.48 3.45
N ASN A 151 -6.39 -4.15 4.36
CA ASN A 151 -6.47 -3.77 5.77
C ASN A 151 -7.05 -2.36 5.99
N ASN A 152 -8.15 -2.01 5.33
CA ASN A 152 -8.89 -0.77 5.57
C ASN A 152 -10.25 -1.09 6.24
N ARG A 153 -11.21 -0.16 6.17
CA ARG A 153 -12.55 -0.28 6.80
C ARG A 153 -13.67 -0.11 5.77
N ILE A 154 -13.44 -0.59 4.56
CA ILE A 154 -14.36 -0.43 3.44
C ILE A 154 -15.51 -1.43 3.61
N GLN A 155 -16.74 -0.93 3.59
CA GLN A 155 -17.94 -1.76 3.82
C GLN A 155 -18.63 -2.19 2.53
N HIS A 156 -18.52 -1.38 1.47
CA HIS A 156 -19.20 -1.61 0.21
C HIS A 156 -18.33 -1.23 -0.99
N VAL A 157 -18.53 -1.94 -2.10
CA VAL A 157 -17.97 -1.60 -3.41
C VAL A 157 -19.11 -1.13 -4.32
N PRO A 158 -19.36 0.17 -4.50
CA PRO A 158 -20.50 0.66 -5.26
C PRO A 158 -20.50 0.16 -6.71
N VAL A 159 -21.67 -0.15 -7.27
CA VAL A 159 -21.81 -0.60 -8.67
C VAL A 159 -21.15 0.37 -9.65
N ALA A 160 -21.35 1.68 -9.46
CA ALA A 160 -20.73 2.71 -10.29
C ALA A 160 -19.19 2.64 -10.25
N TRP A 161 -18.60 2.34 -9.09
CA TRP A 161 -17.16 2.18 -8.93
C TRP A 161 -16.67 0.94 -9.68
N GLN A 162 -17.39 -0.19 -9.57
CA GLN A 162 -17.08 -1.43 -10.30
C GLN A 162 -17.15 -1.21 -11.83
N SER A 163 -18.20 -0.54 -12.32
CA SER A 163 -18.36 -0.24 -13.75
C SER A 163 -17.22 0.64 -14.29
N GLN A 164 -16.79 1.65 -13.54
CA GLN A 164 -15.68 2.50 -13.96
C GLN A 164 -14.32 1.79 -13.88
N LEU A 165 -14.09 0.97 -12.84
CA LEU A 165 -12.87 0.17 -12.75
C LEU A 165 -12.75 -0.79 -13.94
N ASN A 166 -13.84 -1.43 -14.36
CA ASN A 166 -13.87 -2.31 -15.52
C ASN A 166 -13.48 -1.60 -16.83
N ALA A 167 -13.73 -0.29 -16.93
CA ALA A 167 -13.38 0.51 -18.10
C ALA A 167 -11.88 0.81 -18.20
N LEU A 168 -11.09 0.54 -17.15
CA LEU A 168 -9.64 0.70 -17.19
C LEU A 168 -9.00 -0.38 -18.08
N PRO A 169 -8.29 0.00 -19.16
CA PRO A 169 -7.80 -0.95 -20.16
C PRO A 169 -6.72 -1.90 -19.61
N ASN A 170 -5.89 -1.38 -18.70
CA ASN A 170 -4.71 -2.06 -18.18
C ASN A 170 -4.88 -2.65 -16.78
N PHE A 171 -6.08 -2.54 -16.19
CA PHE A 171 -6.33 -3.02 -14.83
C PHE A 171 -6.29 -4.55 -14.75
N ARG A 172 -5.58 -5.10 -13.77
CA ARG A 172 -5.29 -6.53 -13.64
C ARG A 172 -5.44 -7.07 -12.23
N SER A 173 -5.24 -6.27 -11.19
CA SER A 173 -5.26 -6.76 -9.81
C SER A 173 -5.95 -5.79 -8.86
N LEU A 174 -6.88 -6.32 -8.06
CA LEU A 174 -7.59 -5.63 -7.00
C LEU A 174 -7.45 -6.42 -5.69
N ASN A 175 -6.81 -5.82 -4.69
CA ASN A 175 -6.76 -6.36 -3.34
C ASN A 175 -7.64 -5.50 -2.41
N LEU A 176 -8.73 -6.09 -1.92
CA LEU A 176 -9.63 -5.55 -0.91
C LEU A 176 -9.67 -6.46 0.33
N ALA A 177 -8.69 -7.34 0.50
CA ALA A 177 -8.64 -8.22 1.65
C ALA A 177 -8.51 -7.43 2.96
N ALA A 178 -8.98 -8.03 4.06
CA ALA A 178 -9.02 -7.41 5.39
C ALA A 178 -9.77 -6.06 5.38
N ASN A 179 -11.01 -6.08 4.94
CA ASN A 179 -11.93 -4.95 5.03
C ASN A 179 -13.24 -5.42 5.71
N ASP A 180 -14.24 -4.55 5.73
CA ASP A 180 -15.55 -4.81 6.35
C ASP A 180 -16.61 -5.19 5.30
N LEU A 181 -16.22 -5.77 4.15
CA LEU A 181 -17.15 -6.12 3.08
C LEU A 181 -18.05 -7.29 3.50
N THR A 182 -19.36 -7.08 3.51
CA THR A 182 -20.34 -8.15 3.80
C THR A 182 -20.89 -8.82 2.54
N GLU A 183 -20.68 -8.23 1.38
CA GLU A 183 -21.24 -8.67 0.09
C GLU A 183 -20.16 -8.79 -0.99
N LEU A 184 -20.37 -9.72 -1.93
CA LEU A 184 -19.49 -9.91 -3.07
C LEU A 184 -19.72 -8.79 -4.13
N PRO A 185 -18.68 -8.09 -4.62
CA PRO A 185 -18.79 -7.20 -5.77
C PRO A 185 -18.99 -7.99 -7.08
N THR A 186 -20.24 -8.06 -7.54
CA THR A 186 -20.66 -8.96 -8.64
C THR A 186 -20.43 -8.43 -10.05
N MET A 187 -20.16 -7.14 -10.21
CA MET A 187 -20.00 -6.50 -11.51
C MET A 187 -18.54 -6.40 -11.96
N LEU A 188 -17.58 -6.82 -11.14
CA LEU A 188 -16.17 -6.87 -11.54
C LEU A 188 -15.95 -7.88 -12.68
N ARG A 189 -15.10 -7.52 -13.64
CA ARG A 189 -14.65 -8.44 -14.70
C ARG A 189 -13.91 -9.65 -14.10
N THR A 190 -14.03 -10.82 -14.72
CA THR A 190 -13.52 -12.09 -14.16
C THR A 190 -12.07 -12.41 -14.52
N ASP A 191 -11.44 -11.60 -15.36
CA ASP A 191 -10.07 -11.80 -15.84
C ASP A 191 -9.01 -10.99 -15.04
N ILE A 192 -9.45 -10.25 -14.02
CA ILE A 192 -8.58 -9.61 -13.03
C ILE A 192 -8.46 -10.46 -11.77
N ASP A 193 -7.32 -10.37 -11.11
CA ASP A 193 -7.04 -11.00 -9.83
C ASP A 193 -7.70 -10.19 -8.71
N VAL A 194 -8.70 -10.78 -8.05
CA VAL A 194 -9.49 -10.14 -7.00
C VAL A 194 -9.30 -10.88 -5.68
N ASP A 195 -8.72 -10.20 -4.70
CA ASP A 195 -8.59 -10.71 -3.35
C ASP A 195 -9.58 -10.01 -2.41
N LEU A 196 -10.56 -10.75 -1.90
CA LEU A 196 -11.52 -10.30 -0.89
C LEU A 196 -11.39 -11.12 0.40
N SER A 197 -10.27 -11.81 0.59
CA SER A 197 -10.00 -12.61 1.79
C SER A 197 -10.17 -11.76 3.06
N LEU A 198 -10.44 -12.40 4.19
CA LEU A 198 -10.51 -11.75 5.51
C LEU A 198 -11.59 -10.65 5.59
N ASN A 199 -12.64 -10.74 4.77
CA ASN A 199 -13.84 -9.91 4.86
C ASN A 199 -15.02 -10.71 5.45
N PRO A 200 -15.99 -10.08 6.11
CA PRO A 200 -17.19 -10.73 6.65
C PRO A 200 -18.24 -11.13 5.57
N ILE A 201 -17.80 -11.62 4.40
CA ILE A 201 -18.70 -12.08 3.32
C ILE A 201 -19.31 -13.42 3.74
N GLY A 202 -20.62 -13.43 4.02
CA GLY A 202 -21.34 -14.62 4.50
C GLY A 202 -21.88 -15.54 3.41
N SER A 203 -22.24 -14.98 2.26
CA SER A 203 -22.90 -15.75 1.19
C SER A 203 -22.54 -15.22 -0.19
N LEU A 204 -22.61 -16.10 -1.18
CA LEU A 204 -22.45 -15.73 -2.58
C LEU A 204 -23.81 -15.56 -3.27
N PRO A 205 -23.92 -14.68 -4.28
CA PRO A 205 -25.13 -14.53 -5.07
C PRO A 205 -25.59 -15.86 -5.69
N GLN A 206 -26.91 -16.06 -5.76
CA GLN A 206 -27.48 -17.24 -6.39
C GLN A 206 -27.12 -17.32 -7.88
N GLY A 207 -26.68 -18.50 -8.35
CA GLY A 207 -26.32 -18.72 -9.75
C GLY A 207 -24.92 -18.25 -10.15
N LEU A 208 -24.11 -17.82 -9.19
CA LEU A 208 -22.70 -17.49 -9.44
C LEU A 208 -21.91 -18.76 -9.80
N ASP A 209 -21.34 -18.78 -11.01
CA ASP A 209 -20.49 -19.89 -11.47
C ASP A 209 -19.04 -19.72 -10.97
N LEU A 210 -18.72 -20.39 -9.87
CA LEU A 210 -17.39 -20.34 -9.25
C LEU A 210 -16.28 -20.90 -10.15
N ASN A 211 -16.60 -21.77 -11.11
CA ASN A 211 -15.59 -22.32 -12.02
C ASN A 211 -15.02 -21.27 -12.98
N ARG A 212 -15.74 -20.15 -13.14
CA ARG A 212 -15.32 -19.00 -13.96
C ARG A 212 -14.56 -17.94 -13.16
N LEU A 213 -14.48 -18.10 -11.84
CA LEU A 213 -13.88 -17.15 -10.90
C LEU A 213 -12.52 -17.66 -10.38
N LEU A 214 -11.69 -18.19 -11.28
CA LEU A 214 -10.36 -18.75 -10.93
C LEU A 214 -9.39 -17.73 -10.32
N LYS A 215 -9.71 -16.44 -10.46
CA LYS A 215 -8.92 -15.32 -9.99
C LYS A 215 -9.49 -14.64 -8.74
N LEU A 216 -10.57 -15.18 -8.17
CA LEU A 216 -11.18 -14.69 -6.95
C LEU A 216 -10.63 -15.44 -5.72
N LYS A 217 -10.24 -14.71 -4.68
CA LYS A 217 -9.90 -15.25 -3.37
C LYS A 217 -10.87 -14.74 -2.31
N LEU A 218 -11.36 -15.66 -1.48
CA LEU A 218 -12.34 -15.44 -0.39
C LEU A 218 -11.87 -16.08 0.92
N SER A 219 -10.60 -16.42 1.03
CA SER A 219 -10.02 -17.10 2.19
C SER A 219 -10.38 -16.39 3.50
N HIS A 220 -10.72 -17.14 4.54
CA HIS A 220 -11.09 -16.59 5.85
C HIS A 220 -12.32 -15.65 5.84
N THR A 221 -13.18 -15.71 4.83
CA THR A 221 -14.52 -15.13 4.88
C THR A 221 -15.48 -16.05 5.66
N SER A 222 -16.59 -15.51 6.15
CA SER A 222 -17.65 -16.32 6.79
C SER A 222 -18.15 -17.43 5.86
N TYR A 223 -18.31 -17.12 4.55
CA TYR A 223 -18.64 -18.10 3.53
C TYR A 223 -17.67 -19.29 3.51
N CYS A 224 -16.36 -19.03 3.47
CA CYS A 224 -15.35 -20.10 3.42
C CYS A 224 -15.24 -20.87 4.75
N ASN A 225 -15.51 -20.21 5.87
CA ASN A 225 -15.46 -20.85 7.19
C ASN A 225 -16.70 -21.72 7.48
N GLU A 226 -17.86 -21.36 6.94
CA GLU A 226 -19.13 -22.05 7.20
C GLU A 226 -19.50 -23.07 6.10
N THR A 227 -18.93 -22.95 4.90
CA THR A 227 -19.20 -23.88 3.78
C THR A 227 -18.34 -25.14 3.89
N TYR A 228 -18.97 -26.32 3.88
CA TYR A 228 -18.26 -27.61 3.88
C TYR A 228 -18.79 -28.58 2.81
N PRO A 229 -17.92 -29.12 1.92
CA PRO A 229 -16.52 -28.74 1.73
C PRO A 229 -16.39 -27.36 1.07
N SER A 230 -15.53 -26.51 1.61
CA SER A 230 -15.24 -25.19 1.00
C SER A 230 -14.51 -25.37 -0.35
N PRO A 231 -14.83 -24.61 -1.40
CA PRO A 231 -14.14 -24.73 -2.69
C PRO A 231 -12.65 -24.30 -2.57
N PRO A 232 -11.68 -25.21 -2.76
CA PRO A 232 -10.27 -24.91 -2.48
C PRO A 232 -9.69 -23.80 -3.35
N SER A 233 -10.22 -23.61 -4.56
CA SER A 233 -9.77 -22.58 -5.51
C SER A 233 -9.94 -21.15 -4.98
N ILE A 234 -10.97 -20.91 -4.17
CA ILE A 234 -11.29 -19.57 -3.65
C ILE A 234 -11.13 -19.49 -2.12
N CYS A 235 -11.16 -20.62 -1.40
CA CYS A 235 -11.12 -20.68 0.06
C CYS A 235 -9.78 -21.18 0.65
N ALA A 236 -8.73 -21.35 -0.16
CA ALA A 236 -7.43 -21.78 0.34
C ALA A 236 -6.89 -20.80 1.41
N ALA A 237 -6.36 -21.31 2.52
CA ALA A 237 -5.79 -20.46 3.57
C ALA A 237 -4.74 -19.49 2.99
N SER A 238 -4.85 -18.22 3.36
CA SER A 238 -4.01 -17.14 2.80
C SER A 238 -3.40 -16.22 3.85
N ALA A 239 -3.76 -16.40 5.12
CA ALA A 239 -3.36 -15.53 6.21
C ALA A 239 -3.27 -16.29 7.55
N CYS A 240 -2.41 -15.79 8.43
CA CYS A 240 -2.28 -16.24 9.82
C CYS A 240 -3.02 -15.32 10.80
N ALA A 241 -3.26 -14.06 10.42
CA ALA A 241 -4.03 -13.09 11.20
C ALA A 241 -4.80 -12.13 10.28
N HIS A 242 -5.77 -11.40 10.82
CA HIS A 242 -6.64 -10.48 10.06
C HIS A 242 -5.84 -9.45 9.25
N ALA A 243 -4.76 -8.91 9.82
CA ALA A 243 -3.92 -7.89 9.18
C ALA A 243 -2.64 -8.46 8.56
N CYS A 244 -2.55 -9.80 8.39
CA CYS A 244 -1.31 -10.45 7.96
C CYS A 244 -1.55 -11.62 7.02
N GLN A 245 -1.27 -11.41 5.74
CA GLN A 245 -1.22 -12.48 4.74
C GLN A 245 0.09 -13.27 4.87
N PHE A 246 0.10 -14.55 4.51
CA PHE A 246 1.32 -15.38 4.59
C PHE A 246 2.48 -14.83 3.75
N SER A 247 2.20 -14.05 2.71
CA SER A 247 3.22 -13.41 1.88
C SER A 247 3.95 -12.24 2.56
N MET A 248 3.42 -11.76 3.69
CA MET A 248 3.99 -10.65 4.48
C MET A 248 4.98 -11.18 5.53
N VAL A 249 4.71 -12.36 6.08
CA VAL A 249 5.58 -12.98 7.10
C VAL A 249 6.95 -13.32 6.51
N GLY A 250 8.02 -12.71 7.04
CA GLY A 250 9.38 -13.00 6.60
C GLY A 250 9.76 -12.35 5.25
N ASP A 251 9.07 -11.29 4.85
CA ASP A 251 9.29 -10.57 3.58
C ASP A 251 10.44 -9.54 3.62
N ARG A 252 11.14 -9.46 4.76
CA ARG A 252 12.22 -8.51 5.12
C ARG A 252 11.76 -7.09 5.44
N ASN A 253 10.46 -6.89 5.61
CA ASN A 253 9.91 -5.67 6.15
C ASN A 253 9.29 -5.93 7.50
N CYS A 254 9.32 -4.93 8.38
CA CYS A 254 8.60 -5.05 9.63
C CYS A 254 7.12 -4.68 9.46
N ASP A 255 6.29 -5.71 9.32
CA ASP A 255 4.84 -5.66 9.23
C ASP A 255 4.21 -5.79 10.62
N VAL A 256 3.84 -4.65 11.20
CA VAL A 256 3.24 -4.60 12.56
C VAL A 256 1.94 -5.43 12.66
N GLY A 257 1.20 -5.59 11.57
CA GLY A 257 0.02 -6.47 11.51
C GLY A 257 0.36 -7.96 11.64
N CYS A 258 1.57 -8.35 11.21
CA CYS A 258 2.12 -9.71 11.30
C CYS A 258 2.88 -9.97 12.61
N PHE A 259 3.18 -8.92 13.37
CA PHE A 259 3.89 -9.03 14.65
C PHE A 259 3.00 -9.57 15.79
N ASN A 260 2.60 -10.83 15.68
CA ASN A 260 1.80 -11.55 16.67
C ASN A 260 2.12 -13.06 16.66
N ALA A 261 1.75 -13.77 17.73
CA ALA A 261 2.10 -15.19 17.90
C ALA A 261 1.51 -16.12 16.83
N ALA A 262 0.35 -15.80 16.25
CA ALA A 262 -0.26 -16.62 15.19
C ALA A 262 0.55 -16.55 13.88
N CYS A 263 1.30 -15.47 13.68
CA CYS A 263 2.10 -15.19 12.50
C CYS A 263 3.61 -15.29 12.76
N ASP A 264 4.01 -16.01 13.81
CA ASP A 264 5.42 -16.20 14.20
C ASP A 264 6.21 -14.87 14.29
N PHE A 265 5.55 -13.84 14.82
CA PHE A 265 6.11 -12.50 15.00
C PHE A 265 6.79 -11.94 13.75
N ASP A 266 6.10 -12.07 12.62
CA ASP A 266 6.53 -11.56 11.32
C ASP A 266 7.84 -12.19 10.81
N GLY A 267 8.06 -13.48 11.13
CA GLY A 267 9.27 -14.19 10.69
C GLY A 267 10.56 -13.57 11.21
N THR A 268 10.50 -12.82 12.32
CA THR A 268 11.59 -12.05 12.95
C THR A 268 12.01 -10.75 12.25
N ASP A 269 11.34 -10.32 11.17
CA ASP A 269 11.72 -9.12 10.41
C ASP A 269 11.64 -7.82 11.24
N CYS A 270 10.73 -7.79 12.21
CA CYS A 270 10.57 -6.66 13.13
C CYS A 270 11.66 -6.54 14.21
N LYS A 271 12.52 -7.55 14.38
CA LYS A 271 13.58 -7.55 15.40
C LYS A 271 14.56 -6.39 15.19
N GLU A 272 14.98 -6.15 13.95
CA GLU A 272 15.91 -5.06 13.63
C GLU A 272 15.31 -3.68 13.91
N TYR A 273 13.98 -3.58 14.01
CA TYR A 273 13.23 -2.36 14.30
C TYR A 273 12.94 -2.15 15.79
N GLY A 274 13.43 -3.04 16.66
CA GLY A 274 13.29 -2.93 18.12
C GLY A 274 11.98 -3.47 18.67
N LEU A 275 11.24 -4.28 17.89
CA LEU A 275 10.09 -5.03 18.37
C LEU A 275 10.54 -6.45 18.71
N GLU A 276 10.35 -6.87 19.96
CA GLU A 276 10.64 -8.22 20.44
C GLU A 276 9.36 -8.90 20.95
N PRO A 277 9.20 -10.22 20.72
CA PRO A 277 8.12 -10.98 21.31
C PRO A 277 8.08 -10.82 22.85
N PRO A 278 6.89 -10.82 23.46
CA PRO A 278 6.74 -10.74 24.92
C PRO A 278 7.30 -11.95 25.67
#